data_AF-E9AD29-F1
#
_entry.id   AF-E9AD29-F1
#
_cell.length_a   1.000
_cell.length_b   1.000
_cell.length_c   1.000
_cell.angle_alpha   90.00
_cell.angle_beta   90.00
_cell.angle_gamma   90.00
#
_symmetry.space_group_name_H-M   'P 1'
#
loop_
_entity.id
_entity.type
_entity.pdbx_description
1 polymer ?
#
loop_
_entity_poly.entity_id
_entity_poly.type
_entity_poly.pdbx_seq_one_letter_code
_entity_poly.pdbx_strand_id
1 'polypeptide(L)'
;MQQQVADSEVTAAAYTFRQPPQGFQEPKYRDPSSSRNASRYTHSGSQRYGNIMYDRRVYRGNTYASPIMSIAARAEIERREMIDTQRRKQASQRAASIKRRKQLEAARRHMATPDPGEGRYNTQIQTDEYLEELTDKVDQQVQETQTDPLMDRPVTPKYVPIKSGRDAETQIHEGDLFRFDEAVEPILEVLVGKTLEQAMLEVMQEEELELLRQQQIEFEQRRKEELLETQKLEAEERRKFEEKERRKKQEMERIQREKETREKLQARQFAKVCMSNMENRVFSRLQDEGWFADRVLNEVELDFFPWLMAEVDRELAKKAKARALVDELIRDVVRLNASQLEKSRAAAAPAAEEPVIA
;
A
#
# COMPACT_ATOMS: atom_id res chain seq x y z
N MET A 1 53.95 -9.62 -9.68
CA MET A 1 53.32 -10.92 -9.33
C MET A 1 52.58 -10.71 -8.02
N GLN A 2 51.28 -10.85 -7.86
CA GLN A 2 50.17 -11.33 -8.69
C GLN A 2 48.94 -10.52 -8.23
N GLN A 3 48.11 -10.11 -9.18
CA GLN A 3 46.75 -9.66 -8.93
C GLN A 3 45.93 -10.81 -8.32
N GLN A 4 45.12 -10.50 -7.31
CA GLN A 4 43.93 -11.30 -7.04
C GLN A 4 42.71 -10.39 -7.10
N VAL A 5 41.82 -10.80 -7.99
CA VAL A 5 40.55 -10.19 -8.38
C VAL A 5 39.56 -10.46 -7.25
N ALA A 6 38.89 -9.41 -6.76
CA ALA A 6 37.77 -9.55 -5.86
C ALA A 6 36.51 -9.78 -6.70
N ASP A 7 36.00 -11.02 -6.67
CA ASP A 7 34.68 -11.35 -7.18
C ASP A 7 33.62 -10.61 -6.38
N SER A 8 32.85 -9.78 -7.07
CA SER A 8 31.71 -9.06 -6.54
C SER A 8 30.49 -9.99 -6.47
N GLU A 9 30.32 -10.70 -5.35
CA GLU A 9 29.06 -11.36 -5.04
C GLU A 9 28.07 -10.34 -4.44
N VAL A 10 27.02 -10.05 -5.21
CA VAL A 10 25.87 -9.27 -4.78
C VAL A 10 25.11 -10.08 -3.72
N THR A 11 25.38 -9.82 -2.44
CA THR A 11 24.62 -10.41 -1.34
C THR A 11 23.40 -9.52 -1.05
N ALA A 12 22.29 -9.84 -1.72
CA ALA A 12 20.97 -9.37 -1.32
C ALA A 12 20.75 -9.72 0.16
N ALA A 13 20.40 -8.72 0.97
CA ALA A 13 20.13 -8.86 2.40
C ALA A 13 18.99 -9.86 2.64
N ALA A 14 19.35 -11.12 2.89
CA ALA A 14 18.42 -12.15 3.30
C ALA A 14 18.14 -11.98 4.79
N TYR A 15 16.90 -11.60 5.11
CA TYR A 15 16.36 -11.48 6.46
C TYR A 15 16.46 -12.83 7.20
N THR A 16 17.48 -13.00 8.04
CA THR A 16 17.69 -14.24 8.80
C THR A 16 17.01 -14.16 10.17
N PHE A 17 15.71 -14.44 10.19
CA PHE A 17 14.97 -14.69 11.43
C PHE A 17 15.41 -16.04 12.02
N ARG A 18 16.23 -16.03 13.08
CA ARG A 18 16.58 -17.22 13.88
C ARG A 18 15.92 -17.15 15.24
N GLN A 19 14.77 -17.80 15.39
CA GLN A 19 14.32 -18.28 16.70
C GLN A 19 14.86 -19.71 16.90
N PRO A 20 15.50 -20.04 18.04
CA PRO A 20 15.83 -21.42 18.35
C PRO A 20 14.54 -22.25 18.43
N PRO A 21 14.53 -23.52 17.96
CA PRO A 21 13.34 -24.35 17.98
C PRO A 21 12.87 -24.53 19.43
N GLN A 22 11.69 -23.99 19.74
CA GLN A 22 11.02 -24.26 21.01
C GLN A 22 10.67 -25.75 21.05
N GLY A 23 11.35 -26.50 21.91
CA GLY A 23 11.09 -27.92 22.12
C GLY A 23 9.63 -28.13 22.54
N PHE A 24 8.91 -28.96 21.78
CA PHE A 24 7.64 -29.50 22.22
C PHE A 24 7.92 -30.48 23.35
N GLN A 25 7.62 -30.10 24.60
CA GLN A 25 7.65 -31.04 25.71
C GLN A 25 6.48 -32.01 25.55
N GLU A 26 6.78 -33.27 25.27
CA GLU A 26 5.77 -34.31 25.37
C GLU A 26 5.25 -34.36 26.81
N PRO A 27 3.92 -34.37 27.03
CA PRO A 27 3.38 -34.58 28.36
C PRO A 27 3.86 -35.95 28.87
N LYS A 28 4.63 -35.96 29.96
CA LYS A 28 5.18 -37.17 30.61
C LYS A 28 4.12 -38.18 31.06
N TYR A 29 2.83 -37.83 30.98
CA TYR A 29 1.75 -38.72 31.40
C TYR A 29 0.63 -38.76 30.37
N ARG A 30 0.33 -39.97 29.91
CA ARG A 30 -0.82 -40.28 29.06
C ARG A 30 -2.01 -40.55 29.97
N ASP A 31 -3.04 -39.71 29.88
CA ASP A 31 -4.30 -39.93 30.59
C ASP A 31 -4.97 -41.24 30.10
N PRO A 32 -5.15 -42.26 30.99
CA PRO A 32 -5.69 -43.56 30.60
C PRO A 32 -7.17 -43.51 30.16
N SER A 33 -7.86 -42.38 30.37
CA SER A 33 -9.26 -42.22 29.98
C SER A 33 -9.47 -41.90 28.49
N SER A 34 -8.43 -41.45 27.76
CA SER A 34 -8.51 -41.14 26.33
C SER A 34 -8.43 -42.37 25.41
N SER A 35 -8.23 -43.57 25.96
CA SER A 35 -8.01 -44.80 25.19
C SER A 35 -9.27 -45.42 24.56
N ARG A 36 -10.47 -44.90 24.80
CA ARG A 36 -11.71 -45.60 24.42
C ARG A 36 -12.14 -45.48 22.96
N ASN A 37 -11.52 -44.60 22.16
CA ASN A 37 -11.88 -44.38 20.74
C ASN A 37 -10.70 -44.51 19.77
N ALA A 38 -9.79 -45.45 19.99
CA ALA A 38 -8.72 -45.77 19.04
C ALA A 38 -8.66 -47.26 18.72
N SER A 39 -9.79 -47.84 18.28
CA SER A 39 -9.77 -49.07 17.50
C SER A 39 -10.00 -48.73 16.04
N ARG A 40 -8.90 -48.43 15.34
CA ARG A 40 -8.68 -48.76 13.92
C ARG A 40 -7.29 -48.27 13.50
N TYR A 41 -6.52 -49.20 12.95
CA TYR A 41 -5.22 -49.06 12.29
C TYR A 41 -3.98 -48.99 13.21
N THR A 42 -3.46 -50.18 13.51
CA THR A 42 -2.02 -50.42 13.48
C THR A 42 -1.54 -50.28 12.03
N HIS A 43 -0.50 -49.48 11.79
CA HIS A 43 0.58 -49.65 10.78
C HIS A 43 1.58 -48.49 11.00
N SER A 44 2.85 -48.79 10.72
CA SER A 44 4.09 -48.05 10.98
C SER A 44 4.07 -46.51 10.89
N GLY A 45 4.85 -45.87 11.77
CA GLY A 45 5.79 -44.79 11.42
C GLY A 45 5.29 -43.52 10.72
N SER A 46 3.99 -43.25 10.65
CA SER A 46 3.49 -42.04 10.02
C SER A 46 3.33 -40.93 11.05
N GLN A 47 4.34 -40.05 11.12
CA GLN A 47 4.17 -38.68 11.59
C GLN A 47 2.84 -38.16 11.03
N ARG A 48 1.86 -37.89 11.91
CA ARG A 48 0.63 -37.24 11.48
C ARG A 48 1.02 -35.87 10.98
N TYR A 49 1.22 -35.73 9.67
CA TYR A 49 1.37 -34.44 9.03
C TYR A 49 0.12 -33.64 9.35
N GLY A 50 0.23 -32.76 10.35
CA GLY A 50 -0.79 -31.77 10.65
C GLY A 50 -0.94 -30.94 9.40
N ASN A 51 -2.13 -30.96 8.81
CA ASN A 51 -2.37 -30.24 7.58
C ASN A 51 -2.09 -28.75 7.85
N ILE A 52 -1.01 -28.24 7.23
CA ILE A 52 -0.43 -26.92 7.49
C ILE A 52 -1.51 -25.84 7.36
N MET A 53 -2.51 -26.09 6.50
CA MET A 53 -3.73 -25.29 6.29
C MET A 53 -4.45 -24.87 7.58
N TYR A 54 -4.38 -25.68 8.64
CA TYR A 54 -5.05 -25.42 9.93
C TYR A 54 -4.06 -25.11 11.07
N ASP A 55 -2.77 -25.00 10.78
CA ASP A 55 -1.76 -24.66 11.78
C ASP A 55 -1.84 -23.17 12.14
N ARG A 56 -2.11 -22.86 13.41
CA ARG A 56 -2.25 -21.49 13.93
C ARG A 56 -0.92 -20.71 13.93
N ARG A 57 0.22 -21.39 13.82
CA ARG A 57 1.55 -20.75 13.73
C ARG A 57 1.85 -20.23 12.32
N VAL A 58 1.17 -20.78 11.32
CA VAL A 58 1.38 -20.42 9.93
C VAL A 58 0.47 -19.25 9.58
N TYR A 59 1.05 -18.05 9.59
CA TYR A 59 0.34 -16.84 9.22
C TYR A 59 0.03 -16.85 7.71
N ARG A 60 -1.26 -16.81 7.37
CA ARG A 60 -1.75 -16.85 5.98
C ARG A 60 -2.10 -15.44 5.55
N GLY A 61 -1.09 -14.65 5.19
CA GLY A 61 -1.28 -13.26 4.76
C GLY A 61 0.03 -12.49 4.61
N ASN A 62 -0.06 -11.27 4.10
CA ASN A 62 1.09 -10.37 3.95
C ASN A 62 1.57 -9.92 5.35
N THR A 63 2.87 -10.09 5.65
CA THR A 63 3.51 -9.76 6.94
C THR A 63 4.01 -8.31 7.02
N TYR A 64 4.01 -7.57 5.92
CA TYR A 64 4.63 -6.24 5.84
C TYR A 64 3.64 -5.06 5.82
N ALA A 65 2.33 -5.31 5.85
CA ALA A 65 1.34 -4.25 5.89
C ALA A 65 0.11 -4.67 6.71
N SER A 66 -0.26 -3.87 7.71
CA SER A 66 -1.63 -3.91 8.22
C SER A 66 -2.56 -3.62 7.05
N PRO A 67 -3.45 -4.55 6.65
CA PRO A 67 -4.41 -4.23 5.60
C PRO A 67 -5.22 -3.02 6.08
N ILE A 68 -5.21 -1.96 5.28
CA ILE A 68 -6.08 -0.79 5.49
C ILE A 68 -7.50 -1.26 5.16
N MET A 69 -8.11 -1.97 6.11
CA MET A 69 -9.48 -2.45 6.00
C MET A 69 -10.42 -1.26 6.17
N SER A 70 -11.43 -1.18 5.30
CA SER A 70 -12.49 -0.18 5.44
C SER A 70 -13.20 -0.35 6.79
N ILE A 71 -13.76 0.73 7.32
CA ILE A 71 -14.48 0.74 8.60
C ILE A 71 -15.60 -0.33 8.62
N ALA A 72 -16.27 -0.53 7.47
CA ALA A 72 -17.29 -1.57 7.30
C ALA A 72 -16.73 -2.99 7.43
N ALA A 73 -15.52 -3.25 6.91
CA ALA A 73 -14.89 -4.56 7.01
C ALA A 73 -14.39 -4.88 8.42
N ARG A 74 -13.99 -3.87 9.21
CA ARG A 74 -13.65 -4.04 10.64
C ARG A 74 -14.87 -4.40 11.48
N ALA A 75 -15.99 -3.69 11.29
CA ALA A 75 -17.23 -3.93 12.03
C ALA A 75 -17.81 -5.34 11.78
N GLU A 76 -17.66 -5.89 10.57
CA GLU A 76 -18.13 -7.24 10.24
C GLU A 76 -17.27 -8.34 10.91
N ILE A 77 -15.96 -8.11 11.04
CA ILE A 77 -15.04 -9.03 11.74
C ILE A 77 -15.35 -9.05 13.25
N GLU A 78 -15.51 -7.88 13.88
CA GLU A 78 -15.85 -7.76 15.30
C GLU A 78 -17.20 -8.44 15.62
N ARG A 79 -18.20 -8.28 14.75
CA ARG A 79 -19.50 -8.97 14.90
C ARG A 79 -19.34 -10.48 14.87
N ARG A 80 -18.50 -11.01 13.98
CA ARG A 80 -18.23 -12.45 13.85
C ARG A 80 -17.49 -13.01 15.06
N GLU A 81 -16.50 -12.27 15.56
CA GLU A 81 -15.77 -12.63 16.79
C GLU A 81 -16.69 -12.61 18.02
N MET A 82 -17.64 -11.67 18.11
CA MET A 82 -18.65 -11.66 19.19
C MET A 82 -19.59 -12.88 19.13
N ILE A 83 -19.98 -13.32 17.94
CA ILE A 83 -20.82 -14.52 17.76
C ILE A 83 -20.05 -15.79 18.16
N ASP A 84 -18.79 -15.90 17.73
CA ASP A 84 -17.95 -17.07 18.04
C ASP A 84 -17.58 -17.15 19.53
N THR A 85 -17.31 -16.00 20.17
CA THR A 85 -17.08 -15.94 21.61
C THR A 85 -18.34 -16.27 22.41
N GLN A 86 -19.53 -15.84 21.98
CA GLN A 86 -20.80 -16.27 22.59
C GLN A 86 -21.02 -17.78 22.45
N ARG A 87 -20.80 -18.36 21.26
CA ARG A 87 -20.93 -19.82 21.05
C ARG A 87 -19.97 -20.61 21.94
N ARG A 88 -18.73 -20.13 22.11
CA ARG A 88 -17.72 -20.77 22.96
C ARG A 88 -18.09 -20.70 24.45
N LYS A 89 -18.65 -19.58 24.91
CA LYS A 89 -19.18 -19.43 26.28
C LYS A 89 -20.36 -20.38 26.52
N GLN A 90 -21.31 -20.49 25.59
CA GLN A 90 -22.45 -21.41 25.71
C GLN A 90 -22.01 -22.88 25.71
N ALA A 91 -21.03 -23.26 24.89
CA ALA A 91 -20.48 -24.62 24.88
C ALA A 91 -19.74 -24.95 26.19
N SER A 92 -18.98 -24.01 26.73
CA SER A 92 -18.29 -24.15 28.03
C SER A 92 -19.29 -24.30 29.19
N GLN A 93 -20.36 -23.50 29.21
CA GLN A 93 -21.41 -23.60 30.23
C GLN A 93 -22.17 -24.94 30.15
N ARG A 94 -22.48 -25.44 28.94
CA ARG A 94 -23.07 -26.77 28.74
C ARG A 94 -22.14 -27.90 29.19
N ALA A 95 -20.84 -27.80 28.95
CA ALA A 95 -19.88 -28.79 29.42
C ALA A 95 -19.77 -28.80 30.96
N ALA A 96 -19.78 -27.62 31.59
CA ALA A 96 -19.73 -27.49 33.05
C ALA A 96 -20.98 -28.04 33.76
N SER A 97 -22.18 -27.87 33.17
CA SER A 97 -23.43 -28.43 33.74
C SER A 97 -23.47 -29.96 33.64
N ILE A 98 -23.01 -30.54 32.53
CA ILE A 98 -22.89 -31.99 32.36
C ILE A 98 -21.89 -32.59 33.37
N LYS A 99 -20.76 -31.90 33.62
CA LYS A 99 -19.76 -32.34 34.61
C LYS A 99 -20.35 -32.35 36.03
N ARG A 100 -21.08 -31.30 36.42
CA ARG A 100 -21.78 -31.24 37.72
C ARG A 100 -22.82 -32.35 37.87
N ARG A 101 -23.60 -32.63 36.82
CA ARG A 101 -24.59 -33.72 36.84
C ARG A 101 -23.93 -35.09 37.05
N LYS A 102 -22.81 -35.36 36.35
CA LYS A 102 -22.05 -36.61 36.52
C LYS A 102 -21.44 -36.76 37.92
N GLN A 103 -20.96 -35.67 38.52
CA GLN A 103 -20.42 -35.70 39.89
C GLN A 103 -21.51 -36.00 40.92
N LEU A 104 -22.70 -35.40 40.79
CA LEU A 104 -23.85 -35.69 41.66
C LEU A 104 -24.34 -37.15 41.51
N GLU A 105 -24.33 -37.67 40.28
CA GLU A 105 -24.68 -39.07 40.01
C GLU A 105 -23.65 -40.05 40.60
N ALA A 106 -22.36 -39.71 40.54
CA ALA A 106 -21.29 -40.49 41.16
C ALA A 106 -21.36 -40.46 42.69
N ALA A 107 -21.64 -39.29 43.30
CA ALA A 107 -21.86 -39.19 44.74
C ALA A 107 -23.07 -40.01 45.21
N ARG A 108 -24.16 -40.02 44.42
CA ARG A 108 -25.32 -40.90 44.68
C ARG A 108 -24.97 -42.39 44.63
N ARG A 109 -24.09 -42.81 43.70
CA ARG A 109 -23.61 -44.20 43.65
C ARG A 109 -22.69 -44.57 44.82
N HIS A 110 -21.96 -43.61 45.38
CA HIS A 110 -21.11 -43.85 46.55
C HIS A 110 -21.89 -43.96 47.87
N MET A 111 -23.08 -43.37 47.97
CA MET A 111 -23.95 -43.49 49.16
C MET A 111 -25.03 -44.56 49.03
N ALA A 112 -25.05 -45.30 47.92
CA ALA A 112 -26.00 -46.39 47.70
C ALA A 112 -25.40 -47.73 48.17
N THR A 113 -26.23 -48.59 48.75
CA THR A 113 -25.90 -49.99 48.98
C THR A 113 -25.46 -50.64 47.67
N PRO A 114 -24.32 -51.35 47.61
CA PRO A 114 -23.83 -51.97 46.38
C PRO A 114 -24.90 -52.85 45.71
N ASP A 115 -24.97 -52.82 44.38
CA ASP A 115 -25.92 -53.64 43.63
C ASP A 115 -25.73 -55.13 43.96
N PRO A 116 -26.83 -55.89 44.12
CA PRO A 116 -26.74 -57.33 44.38
C PRO A 116 -25.97 -58.04 43.26
N GLY A 117 -25.09 -58.98 43.61
CA GLY A 117 -24.41 -59.83 42.61
C GLY A 117 -25.40 -60.65 41.77
N GLU A 118 -25.02 -60.98 40.53
CA GLU A 118 -25.88 -61.64 39.55
C GLU A 118 -26.54 -62.92 40.13
N GLY A 119 -27.87 -62.94 40.20
CA GLY A 119 -28.66 -64.02 40.82
C GLY A 119 -28.97 -63.88 42.31
N ARG A 120 -28.60 -62.77 42.96
CA ARG A 120 -28.95 -62.45 44.36
C ARG A 120 -29.80 -61.19 44.43
N TYR A 121 -30.59 -61.03 45.48
CA TYR A 121 -31.33 -59.79 45.77
C TYR A 121 -30.98 -59.31 47.18
N ASN A 122 -30.90 -57.99 47.36
CA ASN A 122 -30.65 -57.38 48.67
C ASN A 122 -31.98 -57.28 49.43
N THR A 123 -32.04 -57.85 50.63
CA THR A 123 -33.21 -57.76 51.53
C THR A 123 -32.96 -56.71 52.60
N GLN A 124 -33.93 -55.84 52.84
CA GLN A 124 -33.88 -54.86 53.92
C GLN A 124 -34.22 -55.54 55.25
N ILE A 125 -33.30 -55.48 56.21
CA ILE A 125 -33.49 -56.02 57.56
C ILE A 125 -33.81 -54.84 58.48
N GLN A 126 -34.86 -54.94 59.29
CA GLN A 126 -35.25 -53.89 60.20
C GLN A 126 -34.30 -53.84 61.41
N THR A 127 -33.49 -52.79 61.48
CA THR A 127 -32.54 -52.53 62.57
C THR A 127 -33.05 -51.49 63.56
N ASP A 128 -34.33 -51.13 63.49
CA ASP A 128 -34.96 -50.22 64.43
C ASP A 128 -35.29 -50.95 65.74
N GLU A 129 -34.99 -50.30 66.86
CA GLU A 129 -35.17 -50.84 68.20
C GLU A 129 -36.67 -50.92 68.55
N TYR A 130 -37.17 -52.13 68.84
CA TYR A 130 -38.60 -52.46 68.79
C TYR A 130 -39.35 -52.47 70.13
N LEU A 131 -38.77 -51.93 71.20
CA LEU A 131 -39.34 -52.01 72.55
C LEU A 131 -39.41 -50.62 73.20
N GLU A 132 -40.63 -50.15 73.45
CA GLU A 132 -40.91 -49.01 74.34
C GLU A 132 -41.30 -49.57 75.72
N GLU A 133 -40.66 -49.09 76.80
CA GLU A 133 -41.00 -49.48 78.18
C GLU A 133 -42.24 -48.72 78.68
N LEU A 134 -43.34 -49.43 78.93
CA LEU A 134 -44.50 -48.92 79.69
C LEU A 134 -44.39 -49.28 81.17
N THR A 135 -44.51 -48.29 82.05
CA THR A 135 -44.59 -48.48 83.51
C THR A 135 -45.99 -48.19 84.02
N ASP A 136 -46.75 -49.25 84.33
CA ASP A 136 -47.97 -49.17 85.12
C ASP A 136 -47.80 -49.98 86.41
N LYS A 137 -48.10 -49.37 87.56
CA LYS A 137 -48.04 -50.02 88.88
C LYS A 137 -49.44 -50.48 89.28
N VAL A 138 -49.56 -51.76 89.68
CA VAL A 138 -50.81 -52.36 90.15
C VAL A 138 -50.68 -52.73 91.64
N ASP A 139 -51.71 -52.41 92.43
CA ASP A 139 -51.77 -52.68 93.87
C ASP A 139 -51.87 -54.18 94.18
N GLN A 140 -51.11 -54.64 95.16
CA GLN A 140 -51.03 -56.04 95.59
C GLN A 140 -51.76 -56.25 96.92
N GLN A 141 -52.60 -57.28 96.99
CA GLN A 141 -53.14 -57.83 98.24
C GLN A 141 -52.30 -59.03 98.70
N VAL A 142 -51.99 -59.05 100.00
CA VAL A 142 -51.15 -60.06 100.63
C VAL A 142 -51.99 -61.25 101.07
N GLN A 143 -51.58 -62.45 100.69
CA GLN A 143 -52.11 -63.70 101.22
C GLN A 143 -50.95 -64.61 101.61
N GLU A 144 -50.77 -64.81 102.91
CA GLU A 144 -49.65 -65.56 103.46
C GLU A 144 -49.97 -67.05 103.51
N THR A 145 -49.08 -67.89 102.98
CA THR A 145 -49.07 -69.33 103.24
C THR A 145 -47.68 -69.71 103.75
N GLN A 146 -47.64 -70.28 104.95
CA GLN A 146 -46.43 -70.64 105.67
C GLN A 146 -45.78 -71.89 105.06
N THR A 147 -44.78 -71.66 104.22
CA THR A 147 -43.74 -72.64 103.86
C THR A 147 -42.44 -71.84 103.78
N ASP A 148 -41.54 -72.08 104.72
CA ASP A 148 -40.26 -71.37 104.80
C ASP A 148 -39.38 -71.81 103.61
N PRO A 149 -39.10 -70.93 102.63
CA PRO A 149 -38.24 -71.27 101.50
C PRO A 149 -36.79 -71.28 101.99
N LEU A 150 -36.08 -72.38 101.79
CA LEU A 150 -34.64 -72.43 102.03
C LEU A 150 -33.95 -71.41 101.11
N MET A 151 -33.57 -70.25 101.64
CA MET A 151 -32.91 -69.18 100.89
C MET A 151 -31.47 -69.59 100.57
N ASP A 152 -31.12 -69.60 99.28
CA ASP A 152 -29.74 -69.77 98.85
C ASP A 152 -28.88 -68.60 99.37
N ARG A 153 -27.72 -68.94 99.93
CA ARG A 153 -26.75 -67.97 100.43
C ARG A 153 -26.35 -67.02 99.29
N PRO A 154 -26.34 -65.69 99.48
CA PRO A 154 -25.85 -64.77 98.46
C PRO A 154 -24.41 -65.15 98.08
N VAL A 155 -24.09 -65.07 96.78
CA VAL A 155 -22.75 -65.35 96.27
C VAL A 155 -21.72 -64.55 97.05
N THR A 156 -20.77 -65.24 97.68
CA THR A 156 -19.70 -64.60 98.44
C THR A 156 -19.00 -63.56 97.56
N PRO A 157 -18.85 -62.30 98.01
CA PRO A 157 -18.20 -61.27 97.22
C PRO A 157 -16.79 -61.72 96.85
N LYS A 158 -16.42 -61.57 95.56
CA LYS A 158 -15.08 -61.92 95.08
C LYS A 158 -14.07 -61.07 95.85
N TYR A 159 -13.16 -61.73 96.57
CA TYR A 159 -12.07 -61.05 97.25
C TYR A 159 -11.18 -60.36 96.22
N VAL A 160 -11.18 -59.03 96.22
CA VAL A 160 -10.22 -58.21 95.48
C VAL A 160 -9.10 -57.87 96.44
N PRO A 161 -7.89 -58.43 96.26
CA PRO A 161 -6.74 -58.08 97.08
C PRO A 161 -6.49 -56.57 96.99
N ILE A 162 -6.25 -55.92 98.13
CA ILE A 162 -5.82 -54.52 98.16
C ILE A 162 -4.50 -54.45 97.39
N LYS A 163 -4.38 -53.52 96.42
CA LYS A 163 -3.13 -53.31 95.68
C LYS A 163 -2.00 -53.08 96.68
N SER A 164 -1.10 -54.05 96.80
CA SER A 164 0.12 -53.94 97.60
C SER A 164 1.29 -53.66 96.66
N GLY A 165 1.48 -52.38 96.35
CA GLY A 165 2.58 -51.84 95.56
C GLY A 165 2.65 -50.33 95.76
N ARG A 166 3.85 -49.73 95.64
CA ARG A 166 3.98 -48.28 95.61
C ARG A 166 3.73 -47.80 94.20
N ASP A 167 2.72 -46.96 94.01
CA ASP A 167 2.48 -46.29 92.73
C ASP A 167 3.59 -45.24 92.52
N ALA A 168 4.16 -45.21 91.32
CA ALA A 168 5.17 -44.24 90.90
C ALA A 168 4.79 -43.71 89.52
N GLU A 169 4.82 -42.39 89.36
CA GLU A 169 4.70 -41.74 88.06
C GLU A 169 6.06 -41.19 87.65
N THR A 170 6.37 -41.32 86.36
CA THR A 170 7.54 -40.68 85.76
C THR A 170 7.04 -39.83 84.60
N GLN A 171 7.22 -38.53 84.73
CA GLN A 171 6.87 -37.54 83.72
C GLN A 171 8.14 -36.82 83.27
N ILE A 172 8.27 -36.60 81.96
CA ILE A 172 9.34 -35.78 81.39
C ILE A 172 8.81 -34.35 81.27
N HIS A 173 9.54 -33.38 81.80
CA HIS A 173 9.16 -31.97 81.78
C HIS A 173 9.70 -31.27 80.53
N GLU A 174 9.14 -30.11 80.20
CA GLU A 174 9.60 -29.30 79.08
C GLU A 174 11.08 -28.92 79.27
N GLY A 175 11.93 -29.35 78.35
CA GLY A 175 13.38 -29.09 78.38
C GLY A 175 14.26 -30.25 78.86
N ASP A 176 13.72 -31.31 79.46
CA ASP A 176 14.52 -32.44 79.99
C ASP A 176 15.29 -33.24 78.90
N LEU A 177 14.76 -33.27 77.68
CA LEU A 177 15.34 -34.02 76.55
C LEU A 177 15.89 -33.13 75.44
N PHE A 178 15.93 -31.81 75.65
CA PHE A 178 16.35 -30.89 74.60
C PHE A 178 17.88 -30.92 74.41
N ARG A 179 18.33 -31.28 73.21
CA ARG A 179 19.73 -31.19 72.78
C ARG A 179 19.87 -30.07 71.77
N PHE A 180 20.57 -29.00 72.17
CA PHE A 180 20.71 -27.80 71.36
C PHE A 180 21.39 -28.07 70.02
N ASP A 181 22.48 -28.83 70.01
CA ASP A 181 23.28 -29.10 68.81
C ASP A 181 22.46 -29.81 67.72
N GLU A 182 21.57 -30.74 68.11
CA GLU A 182 20.67 -31.43 67.17
C GLU A 182 19.51 -30.54 66.71
N ALA A 183 19.02 -29.67 67.59
CA ALA A 183 17.89 -28.80 67.27
C ALA A 183 18.28 -27.61 66.38
N VAL A 184 19.53 -27.14 66.47
CA VAL A 184 20.03 -25.98 65.72
C VAL A 184 20.55 -26.34 64.33
N GLU A 185 20.97 -27.59 64.13
CA GLU A 185 21.49 -28.10 62.85
C GLU A 185 20.58 -27.78 61.64
N PRO A 186 19.26 -28.07 61.63
CA PRO A 186 18.40 -27.73 60.49
C PRO A 186 18.21 -26.22 60.30
N ILE A 187 18.31 -25.43 61.38
CA ILE A 187 18.19 -23.96 61.30
C ILE A 187 19.43 -23.39 60.61
N LEU A 188 20.62 -23.85 61.00
CA LEU A 188 21.88 -23.42 60.41
C LEU A 188 22.01 -23.89 58.96
N GLU A 189 21.59 -25.11 58.63
CA GLU A 189 21.59 -25.62 57.26
C GLU A 189 20.74 -24.73 56.34
N VAL A 190 19.52 -24.38 56.77
CA VAL A 190 18.65 -23.49 55.99
C VAL A 190 19.23 -22.07 55.90
N LEU A 191 19.80 -21.55 56.98
CA LEU A 191 20.34 -20.19 57.01
C LEU A 191 21.56 -20.08 56.09
N VAL A 192 22.52 -21.00 56.21
CA VAL A 192 23.71 -21.04 55.35
C VAL A 192 23.30 -21.31 53.90
N GLY A 193 22.44 -22.31 53.67
CA GLY A 193 21.96 -22.64 52.33
C GLY A 193 21.31 -21.46 51.63
N LYS A 194 20.38 -20.75 52.30
CA LYS A 194 19.73 -19.56 51.73
C LYS A 194 20.70 -18.41 51.50
N THR A 195 21.64 -18.16 52.42
CA THR A 195 22.62 -17.08 52.24
C THR A 195 23.54 -17.33 51.05
N LEU A 196 23.99 -18.58 50.85
CA LEU A 196 24.83 -18.96 49.72
C LEU A 196 24.04 -18.93 48.40
N GLU A 197 22.79 -19.42 48.40
CA GLU A 197 21.93 -19.38 47.22
C GLU A 197 21.65 -17.93 46.80
N GLN A 198 21.30 -17.06 47.76
CA GLN A 198 21.07 -15.64 47.49
C GLN A 198 22.33 -14.95 46.96
N ALA A 199 23.49 -15.15 47.62
CA ALA A 199 24.75 -14.56 47.17
C ALA A 199 25.14 -15.03 45.75
N MET A 200 24.93 -16.32 45.44
CA MET A 200 25.19 -16.85 44.09
C MET A 200 24.28 -16.18 43.05
N LEU A 201 22.98 -16.05 43.35
CA LEU A 201 22.03 -15.42 42.44
C LEU A 201 22.34 -13.94 42.20
N GLU A 202 22.73 -13.21 43.24
CA GLU A 202 23.13 -11.81 43.13
C GLU A 202 24.36 -11.64 42.25
N VAL A 203 25.41 -12.44 42.46
CA VAL A 203 26.63 -12.40 41.62
C VAL A 203 26.32 -12.72 40.16
N MET A 204 25.51 -13.76 39.90
CA MET A 204 25.12 -14.11 38.53
C MET A 204 24.33 -12.98 37.84
N GLN A 205 23.46 -12.29 38.58
CA GLN A 205 22.70 -11.16 38.07
C GLN A 205 23.60 -9.95 37.79
N GLU A 206 24.58 -9.68 38.65
CA GLU A 206 25.56 -8.61 38.43
C GLU A 206 26.39 -8.85 37.16
N GLU A 207 26.89 -10.07 36.96
CA GLU A 207 27.63 -10.45 35.74
C GLU A 207 26.76 -10.33 34.48
N GLU A 208 25.50 -10.76 34.53
CA GLU A 208 24.56 -10.60 33.41
C GLU A 208 24.34 -9.12 33.07
N LEU A 209 24.14 -8.28 34.10
CA LEU A 209 23.95 -6.84 33.91
C LEU A 209 25.19 -6.17 33.33
N GLU A 210 26.39 -6.58 33.73
CA GLU A 210 27.63 -6.09 33.14
C GLU A 210 27.77 -6.47 31.67
N LEU A 211 27.46 -7.72 31.32
CA LEU A 211 27.47 -8.18 29.93
C LEU A 211 26.47 -7.40 29.07
N LEU A 212 25.25 -7.17 29.56
CA LEU A 212 24.25 -6.37 28.86
C LEU A 212 24.69 -4.92 28.67
N ARG A 213 25.33 -4.30 29.68
CA ARG A 213 25.90 -2.95 29.56
C ARG A 213 26.99 -2.89 28.49
N GLN A 214 27.90 -3.86 28.47
CA GLN A 214 28.95 -3.93 27.46
C GLN A 214 28.36 -4.06 26.06
N GLN A 215 27.39 -4.96 25.87
CA GLN A 215 26.69 -5.12 24.59
C GLN A 215 25.98 -3.84 24.16
N GLN A 216 25.33 -3.12 25.09
CA GLN A 216 24.69 -1.84 24.79
C GLN A 216 25.71 -0.79 24.33
N ILE A 217 26.85 -0.68 25.02
CA ILE A 217 27.92 0.27 24.66
C ILE A 217 28.46 -0.05 23.25
N GLU A 218 28.76 -1.32 22.97
CA GLU A 218 29.23 -1.75 21.65
C GLU A 218 28.20 -1.50 20.54
N PHE A 219 26.92 -1.72 20.82
CA PHE A 219 25.84 -1.43 19.88
C PHE A 219 25.72 0.07 19.61
N GLU A 220 25.77 0.89 20.66
CA GLU A 220 25.73 2.35 20.52
C GLU A 220 26.95 2.90 19.78
N GLN A 221 28.14 2.34 19.99
CA GLN A 221 29.34 2.70 19.26
C GLN A 221 29.19 2.39 17.77
N ARG A 222 28.83 1.14 17.41
CA ARG A 222 28.56 0.75 16.02
C ARG A 222 27.50 1.63 15.37
N ARG A 223 26.40 1.89 16.06
CA ARG A 223 25.33 2.77 15.56
C ARG A 223 25.82 4.20 15.30
N LYS A 224 26.69 4.74 16.17
CA LYS A 224 27.28 6.07 15.97
C LYS A 224 28.23 6.08 14.78
N GLU A 225 29.03 5.04 14.59
CA GLU A 225 29.92 4.87 13.44
C GLU A 225 29.14 4.81 12.13
N GLU A 226 28.10 3.97 12.05
CA GLU A 226 27.20 3.86 10.90
C GLU A 226 26.51 5.20 10.60
N LEU A 227 26.06 5.92 11.64
CA LEU A 227 25.44 7.23 11.48
C LEU A 227 26.43 8.27 10.93
N LEU A 228 27.69 8.24 11.38
CA LEU A 228 28.72 9.14 10.86
C LEU A 228 29.10 8.81 9.43
N GLU A 229 29.17 7.53 9.06
CA GLU A 229 29.44 7.10 7.69
C GLU A 229 28.31 7.52 6.74
N THR A 230 27.06 7.27 7.11
CA THR A 230 25.88 7.67 6.32
C THR A 230 25.83 9.18 6.11
N GLN A 231 26.12 9.99 7.13
CA GLN A 231 26.21 11.45 6.99
C GLN A 231 27.32 11.90 6.04
N LYS A 232 28.49 11.24 6.07
CA LYS A 232 29.58 11.53 5.13
C LYS A 232 29.15 11.24 3.69
N LEU A 233 28.56 10.08 3.45
CA LEU A 233 28.07 9.68 2.12
C LEU A 233 26.97 10.62 1.62
N GLU A 234 26.02 11.00 2.48
CA GLU A 234 24.97 11.96 2.13
C GLU A 234 25.54 13.34 1.76
N ALA A 235 26.52 13.83 2.52
CA ALA A 235 27.18 15.10 2.23
C ALA A 235 27.95 15.07 0.90
N GLU A 236 28.63 13.96 0.59
CA GLU A 236 29.32 13.77 -0.68
C GLU A 236 28.34 13.70 -1.86
N GLU A 237 27.26 12.92 -1.74
CA GLU A 237 26.22 12.84 -2.78
C GLU A 237 25.52 14.18 -2.99
N ARG A 238 25.24 14.92 -1.91
CA ARG A 238 24.68 16.26 -2.01
C ARG A 238 25.59 17.20 -2.80
N ARG A 239 26.91 17.18 -2.55
CA ARG A 239 27.88 17.99 -3.31
C ARG A 239 27.90 17.61 -4.79
N LYS A 240 27.93 16.31 -5.11
CA LYS A 240 27.88 15.82 -6.50
C LYS A 240 26.58 16.23 -7.19
N PHE A 241 25.46 16.14 -6.48
CA PHE A 241 24.14 16.53 -7.00
C PHE A 241 24.09 18.04 -7.30
N GLU A 242 24.53 18.87 -6.36
CA GLU A 242 24.60 20.33 -6.55
C GLU A 242 25.50 20.71 -7.73
N GLU A 243 26.65 20.06 -7.89
CA GLU A 243 27.51 20.28 -9.06
C GLU A 243 26.83 19.83 -10.37
N LYS A 244 26.21 18.65 -10.38
CA LYS A 244 25.49 18.13 -11.55
C LYS A 244 24.36 19.06 -11.98
N GLU A 245 23.56 19.55 -11.04
CA GLU A 245 22.48 20.50 -11.33
C GLU A 245 23.03 21.83 -11.87
N ARG A 246 24.14 22.33 -11.31
CA ARG A 246 24.83 23.52 -11.84
C ARG A 246 25.29 23.31 -13.29
N ARG A 247 25.87 22.14 -13.60
CA ARG A 247 26.30 21.79 -14.97
C ARG A 247 25.13 21.69 -15.94
N LYS A 248 24.02 21.04 -15.53
CA LYS A 248 22.80 20.97 -16.35
C LYS A 248 22.25 22.35 -16.67
N LYS A 249 22.20 23.25 -15.68
CA LYS A 249 21.72 24.61 -15.89
C LYS A 249 22.60 25.38 -16.89
N GLN A 250 23.93 25.29 -16.75
CA GLN A 250 24.88 25.89 -17.69
C GLN A 250 24.69 25.34 -19.12
N GLU A 251 24.50 24.03 -19.25
CA GLU A 251 24.30 23.38 -20.54
C GLU A 251 22.98 23.80 -21.19
N MET A 252 21.90 23.87 -20.40
CA MET A 252 20.59 24.34 -20.86
C MET A 252 20.68 25.79 -21.37
N GLU A 253 21.35 26.67 -20.63
CA GLU A 253 21.59 28.05 -21.05
C GLU A 253 22.46 28.14 -22.32
N ARG A 254 23.47 27.26 -22.45
CA ARG A 254 24.29 27.17 -23.66
C ARG A 254 23.46 26.78 -24.87
N ILE A 255 22.65 25.72 -24.77
CA ILE A 255 21.77 25.23 -25.84
C ILE A 255 20.77 26.31 -26.23
N GLN A 256 20.19 27.02 -25.25
CA GLN A 256 19.25 28.11 -25.52
C GLN A 256 19.92 29.26 -26.29
N ARG A 257 21.12 29.70 -25.87
CA ARG A 257 21.90 30.72 -26.58
C ARG A 257 22.29 30.27 -27.99
N GLU A 258 22.66 29.00 -28.16
CA GLU A 258 22.99 28.43 -29.47
C GLU A 258 21.77 28.44 -30.39
N LYS A 259 20.60 28.02 -29.89
CA LYS A 259 19.34 28.04 -30.63
C LYS A 259 18.99 29.45 -31.10
N GLU A 260 19.03 30.43 -30.21
CA GLU A 260 18.76 31.83 -30.55
C GLU A 260 19.74 32.38 -31.58
N THR A 261 21.03 32.06 -31.43
CA THR A 261 22.07 32.49 -32.37
C THR A 261 21.86 31.84 -33.74
N ARG A 262 21.53 30.55 -33.77
CA ARG A 262 21.23 29.80 -34.99
C ARG A 262 20.01 30.37 -35.71
N GLU A 263 18.93 30.68 -35.00
CA GLU A 263 17.73 31.29 -35.58
C GLU A 263 18.03 32.68 -36.16
N LYS A 264 18.78 33.52 -35.44
CA LYS A 264 19.23 34.83 -35.94
C LYS A 264 20.10 34.70 -37.19
N LEU A 265 21.02 33.74 -37.20
CA LEU A 265 21.87 33.48 -38.36
C LEU A 265 21.05 33.00 -39.57
N GLN A 266 20.11 32.09 -39.35
CA GLN A 266 19.20 31.59 -40.39
C GLN A 266 18.35 32.74 -40.96
N ALA A 267 17.75 33.57 -40.10
CA ALA A 267 16.98 34.73 -40.54
C ALA A 267 17.84 35.71 -41.36
N ARG A 268 19.07 35.97 -40.93
CA ARG A 268 20.02 36.81 -41.68
C ARG A 268 20.40 36.21 -43.03
N GLN A 269 20.68 34.91 -43.08
CA GLN A 269 21.02 34.22 -44.33
C GLN A 269 19.82 34.22 -45.29
N PHE A 270 18.62 33.92 -44.78
CA PHE A 270 17.38 33.96 -45.56
C PHE A 270 17.11 35.36 -46.12
N ALA A 271 17.23 36.40 -45.29
CA ALA A 271 17.09 37.78 -45.73
C ALA A 271 18.11 38.11 -46.82
N LYS A 272 19.38 37.72 -46.66
CA LYS A 272 20.42 37.94 -47.67
C LYS A 272 20.08 37.29 -49.02
N VAL A 273 19.64 36.02 -49.00
CA VAL A 273 19.28 35.28 -50.23
C VAL A 273 18.03 35.86 -50.89
N CYS A 274 17.04 36.29 -50.09
CA CYS A 274 15.84 36.93 -50.61
C CYS A 274 16.18 38.28 -51.25
N MET A 275 16.97 39.12 -50.56
CA MET A 275 17.37 40.45 -51.04
C MET A 275 18.30 40.39 -52.25
N SER A 276 19.24 39.43 -52.33
CA SER A 276 20.25 39.39 -53.40
C SER A 276 19.67 39.25 -54.80
N ASN A 277 18.46 38.68 -54.93
CA ASN A 277 17.76 38.55 -56.21
C ASN A 277 16.47 39.39 -56.26
N MET A 278 16.20 40.20 -55.24
CA MET A 278 14.99 41.01 -55.18
C MET A 278 15.06 42.15 -56.19
N GLU A 279 16.21 42.82 -56.30
CA GLU A 279 16.41 43.90 -57.27
C GLU A 279 16.15 43.41 -58.69
N ASN A 280 16.81 42.31 -59.10
CA ASN A 280 16.60 41.71 -60.42
C ASN A 280 15.14 41.31 -60.66
N ARG A 281 14.47 40.70 -59.67
CA ARG A 281 13.04 40.33 -59.78
C ARG A 281 12.12 41.53 -59.92
N VAL A 282 12.39 42.60 -59.17
CA VAL A 282 11.61 43.85 -59.24
C VAL A 282 11.87 44.54 -60.59
N PHE A 283 13.12 44.62 -61.05
CA PHE A 283 13.47 45.19 -62.34
C PHE A 283 12.85 44.41 -63.50
N SER A 284 12.93 43.07 -63.51
CA SER A 284 12.27 42.25 -64.52
C SER A 284 10.77 42.44 -64.52
N ARG A 285 10.13 42.45 -63.33
CA ARG A 285 8.68 42.69 -63.23
C ARG A 285 8.29 44.09 -63.73
N LEU A 286 9.06 45.11 -63.38
CA LEU A 286 8.82 46.50 -63.78
C LEU A 286 9.04 46.68 -65.30
N GLN A 287 9.98 45.92 -65.88
CA GLN A 287 10.20 45.83 -67.32
C GLN A 287 9.04 45.10 -68.04
N ASP A 288 8.59 43.97 -67.50
CA ASP A 288 7.45 43.20 -68.03
C ASP A 288 6.14 44.02 -67.95
N GLU A 289 5.96 44.82 -66.90
CA GLU A 289 4.84 45.76 -66.74
C GLU A 289 4.98 47.01 -67.62
N GLY A 290 6.07 47.15 -68.39
CA GLY A 290 6.23 48.21 -69.40
C GLY A 290 6.57 49.60 -68.85
N TRP A 291 6.96 49.71 -67.58
CA TRP A 291 7.33 50.99 -66.97
C TRP A 291 8.65 51.55 -67.52
N PHE A 292 9.58 50.67 -67.92
CA PHE A 292 10.78 51.06 -68.67
C PHE A 292 10.44 51.19 -70.16
N ALA A 293 9.66 52.20 -70.51
CA ALA A 293 9.48 52.54 -71.91
C ALA A 293 10.80 53.08 -72.48
N ASP A 294 11.14 52.64 -73.69
CA ASP A 294 12.31 53.17 -74.39
C ASP A 294 12.06 54.65 -74.69
N ARG A 295 12.91 55.50 -74.10
CA ARG A 295 12.81 56.95 -74.21
C ARG A 295 12.84 57.40 -75.67
N VAL A 296 13.59 56.71 -76.52
CA VAL A 296 13.66 57.02 -77.95
C VAL A 296 12.35 56.67 -78.65
N LEU A 297 11.74 55.52 -78.35
CA LEU A 297 10.43 55.17 -78.90
C LEU A 297 9.36 56.15 -78.47
N ASN A 298 9.32 56.54 -77.19
CA ASN A 298 8.35 57.52 -76.71
C ASN A 298 8.57 58.92 -77.31
N GLU A 299 9.80 59.39 -77.45
CA GLU A 299 10.11 60.66 -78.12
C GLU A 299 9.70 60.61 -79.61
N VAL A 300 9.87 59.46 -80.27
CA VAL A 300 9.40 59.26 -81.65
C VAL A 300 7.87 59.23 -81.71
N GLU A 301 7.21 58.52 -80.79
CA GLU A 301 5.76 58.34 -80.81
C GLU A 301 4.98 59.59 -80.37
N LEU A 302 5.45 60.28 -79.34
CA LEU A 302 4.75 61.41 -78.74
C LEU A 302 5.13 62.76 -79.35
N ASP A 303 6.39 62.95 -79.78
CA ASP A 303 6.86 64.24 -80.30
C ASP A 303 7.03 64.20 -81.82
N PHE A 304 7.75 63.21 -82.35
CA PHE A 304 8.08 63.18 -83.78
C PHE A 304 6.89 62.82 -84.69
N PHE A 305 6.11 61.78 -84.37
CA PHE A 305 4.96 61.40 -85.21
C PHE A 305 3.90 62.51 -85.30
N PRO A 306 3.48 63.17 -84.20
CA PRO A 306 2.54 64.29 -84.30
C PRO A 306 3.11 65.45 -85.10
N TRP A 307 4.40 65.77 -84.92
CA TRP A 307 5.08 66.79 -85.74
C TRP A 307 5.11 66.42 -87.24
N LEU A 308 5.47 65.17 -87.57
CA LEU A 308 5.53 64.69 -88.95
C LEU A 308 4.14 64.69 -89.60
N MET A 309 3.11 64.21 -88.88
CA MET A 309 1.73 64.20 -89.38
C MET A 309 1.23 65.63 -89.60
N ALA A 310 1.55 66.57 -88.70
CA ALA A 310 1.21 67.98 -88.88
C ALA A 310 1.93 68.61 -90.10
N GLU A 311 3.18 68.24 -90.35
CA GLU A 311 3.93 68.72 -91.51
C GLU A 311 3.41 68.12 -92.83
N VAL A 312 3.04 66.83 -92.83
CA VAL A 312 2.37 66.17 -93.97
C VAL A 312 1.02 66.82 -94.25
N ASP A 313 0.21 67.09 -93.22
CA ASP A 313 -1.06 67.81 -93.36
C ASP A 313 -0.85 69.21 -93.92
N ARG A 314 0.22 69.91 -93.53
CA ARG A 314 0.59 71.22 -94.08
C ARG A 314 0.91 71.14 -95.57
N GLU A 315 1.69 70.16 -96.00
CA GLU A 315 2.01 69.94 -97.41
C GLU A 315 0.79 69.49 -98.23
N LEU A 316 -0.07 68.63 -97.67
CA LEU A 316 -1.34 68.25 -98.30
C LEU A 316 -2.28 69.46 -98.42
N ALA A 317 -2.36 70.32 -97.41
CA ALA A 317 -3.14 71.55 -97.46
C ALA A 317 -2.61 72.54 -98.50
N LYS A 318 -1.28 72.69 -98.64
CA LYS A 318 -0.67 73.47 -99.72
C LYS A 318 -1.03 72.90 -101.10
N LYS A 319 -0.94 71.58 -101.28
CA LYS A 319 -1.33 70.91 -102.54
C LYS A 319 -2.82 71.03 -102.82
N ALA A 320 -3.68 70.93 -101.81
CA ALA A 320 -5.13 71.11 -101.95
C ALA A 320 -5.47 72.55 -102.36
N LYS A 321 -4.85 73.56 -101.73
CA LYS A 321 -4.99 74.96 -102.14
C LYS A 321 -4.48 75.21 -103.56
N ALA A 322 -3.33 74.65 -103.93
CA ALA A 322 -2.80 74.75 -105.28
C ALA A 322 -3.75 74.12 -106.31
N ARG A 323 -4.31 72.94 -106.03
CA ARG A 323 -5.35 72.31 -106.88
C ARG A 323 -6.61 73.16 -106.97
N ALA A 324 -7.10 73.71 -105.86
CA ALA A 324 -8.28 74.58 -105.85
C ALA A 324 -8.05 75.85 -106.68
N LEU A 325 -6.86 76.46 -106.59
CA LEU A 325 -6.49 77.60 -107.44
C LEU A 325 -6.41 77.21 -108.92
N VAL A 326 -5.82 76.06 -109.24
CA VAL A 326 -5.79 75.55 -110.63
C VAL A 326 -7.21 75.28 -111.14
N ASP A 327 -8.08 74.68 -110.34
CA ASP A 327 -9.49 74.46 -110.70
C ASP A 327 -10.25 75.78 -110.90
N GLU A 328 -9.99 76.80 -110.07
CA GLU A 328 -10.55 78.14 -110.25
C GLU A 328 -10.04 78.80 -111.54
N LEU A 329 -8.74 78.69 -111.82
CA LEU A 329 -8.11 79.20 -113.04
C LEU A 329 -8.67 78.51 -114.28
N ILE A 330 -8.89 77.18 -114.23
CA ILE A 330 -9.55 76.42 -115.30
C ILE A 330 -11.01 76.89 -115.46
N ARG A 331 -11.77 77.06 -114.38
CA ARG A 331 -13.15 77.58 -114.45
C ARG A 331 -13.21 78.98 -115.07
N ASP A 332 -12.28 79.86 -114.70
CA ASP A 332 -12.22 81.22 -115.25
C ASP A 332 -11.83 81.21 -116.73
N VAL A 333 -10.87 80.37 -117.15
CA VAL A 333 -10.54 80.18 -118.58
C VAL A 333 -11.75 79.62 -119.34
N VAL A 334 -12.48 78.66 -118.78
CA VAL A 334 -13.71 78.12 -119.41
C VAL A 334 -14.81 79.18 -119.51
N ARG A 335 -15.04 80.00 -118.47
CA ARG A 335 -15.98 81.14 -118.53
C ARG A 335 -15.57 82.16 -119.57
N LEU A 336 -14.28 82.49 -119.65
CA LEU A 336 -13.75 83.44 -120.63
C LEU A 336 -13.96 82.91 -122.05
N ASN A 337 -13.65 81.63 -122.29
CA ASN A 337 -13.92 80.97 -123.57
C ASN A 337 -15.42 80.87 -123.89
N ALA A 338 -16.28 80.57 -122.92
CA ALA A 338 -17.73 80.57 -123.11
C ALA A 338 -18.23 81.97 -123.49
N SER A 339 -17.75 83.03 -122.83
CA SER A 339 -18.11 84.42 -123.18
C SER A 339 -17.58 84.85 -124.56
N GLN A 340 -16.40 84.36 -124.97
CA GLN A 340 -15.84 84.57 -126.31
C GLN A 340 -16.65 83.81 -127.38
N LEU A 341 -17.10 82.60 -127.07
CA LEU A 341 -18.00 81.81 -127.92
C LEU A 341 -19.39 82.43 -128.04
N GLU A 342 -19.96 83.00 -126.96
CA GLU A 342 -21.22 83.74 -127.05
C GLU A 342 -21.06 85.03 -127.86
N LYS A 343 -19.93 85.74 -127.72
CA LYS A 343 -19.62 86.91 -128.57
C LYS A 343 -19.44 86.52 -130.05
N SER A 344 -18.80 85.39 -130.35
CA SER A 344 -18.64 84.91 -131.73
C SER A 344 -19.93 84.32 -132.31
N ARG A 345 -20.80 83.75 -131.48
CA ARG A 345 -22.12 83.24 -131.88
C ARG A 345 -23.16 84.36 -132.06
N ALA A 346 -23.09 85.43 -131.26
CA ALA A 346 -23.86 86.65 -131.46
C ALA A 346 -23.40 87.46 -132.70
N ALA A 347 -22.14 87.30 -133.12
CA ALA A 347 -21.63 87.86 -134.37
C ALA A 347 -21.98 87.01 -135.63
N ALA A 348 -22.63 85.85 -135.48
CA ALA A 348 -22.83 84.87 -136.55
C ALA A 348 -24.31 84.50 -136.84
N ALA A 349 -25.29 85.39 -136.55
CA ALA A 349 -26.68 85.23 -137.01
C ALA A 349 -27.23 86.55 -137.62
N PRO A 350 -27.99 86.49 -138.74
CA PRO A 350 -27.89 87.46 -139.84
C PRO A 350 -28.99 88.53 -139.86
N ALA A 351 -28.65 89.73 -140.37
CA ALA A 351 -29.60 90.79 -140.72
C ALA A 351 -29.67 90.94 -142.26
N ALA A 352 -30.80 90.52 -142.83
CA ALA A 352 -31.23 90.85 -144.18
C ALA A 352 -32.44 91.80 -144.09
N GLU A 353 -32.35 92.89 -144.87
CA GLU A 353 -33.42 93.70 -145.50
C GLU A 353 -34.38 94.54 -144.63
N GLU A 354 -34.26 95.87 -144.80
CA GLU A 354 -35.39 96.81 -144.84
C GLU A 354 -35.40 97.54 -146.21
N PRO A 355 -36.57 97.86 -146.81
CA PRO A 355 -36.68 98.57 -148.08
C PRO A 355 -36.89 100.09 -147.92
N VAL A 356 -36.65 100.87 -148.98
CA VAL A 356 -37.53 101.91 -149.59
C VAL A 356 -36.74 102.84 -150.55
N ILE A 357 -37.35 103.21 -151.68
CA ILE A 357 -36.83 104.09 -152.75
C ILE A 357 -37.00 105.58 -152.40
N ALA A 358 -35.92 106.37 -152.53
CA ALA A 358 -35.84 107.69 -153.16
C ALA A 358 -34.37 108.02 -153.46
#